data_AF-A0A352PP99-F1
#
_entry.id   AF-A0A352PP99-F1
#
_cell.length_a   1.000
_cell.length_b   1.000
_cell.length_c   1.000
_cell.angle_alpha   90.00
_cell.angle_beta   90.00
_cell.angle_gamma   90.00
#
_symmetry.space_group_name_H-M   'P 1'
#
loop_
_entity.id
_entity.type
_entity.pdbx_description
1 polymer ?
#
loop_
_entity_poly.entity_id
_entity_poly.type
_entity_poly.pdbx_seq_one_letter_code
_entity_poly.pdbx_strand_id
1 'polypeptide(L)'
;SGSRLWVLAPLGSVPRHKLSRLFQGLVREGFVRIRIDGRIAPLEEIQKVPRQASYQVDVVVDRLTLDPERSQRLAESLETAAHRSEGWVTVLQEGGKEWRFTESFRCLGCGAEASAPTLSLFSFNHPAGACSHCKGLGMVLEDDAHSEAGAGDADEQGDGSPPYDWMFQGSSPCPVCKGARLNRHARAVTLGG
;
A
#
# COMPACT_ATOMS: atom_id res chain seq x y z
N SER A 1 -2.98 -9.81 -31.64
CA SER A 1 -1.58 -9.39 -31.49
C SER A 1 -1.29 -9.13 -30.02
N GLY A 2 -0.37 -9.89 -29.42
CA GLY A 2 -0.01 -9.71 -28.00
C GLY A 2 0.75 -8.41 -27.78
N SER A 3 0.52 -7.76 -26.64
CA SER A 3 1.23 -6.53 -26.25
C SER A 3 2.66 -6.87 -25.86
N ARG A 4 3.65 -6.17 -26.40
CA ARG A 4 5.06 -6.33 -25.99
C ARG A 4 5.33 -5.55 -24.72
N LEU A 5 5.97 -6.21 -23.76
CA LEU A 5 6.25 -5.71 -22.43
C LEU A 5 7.75 -5.80 -22.15
N TRP A 6 8.25 -4.82 -21.41
CA TRP A 6 9.55 -4.83 -20.75
C TRP A 6 9.30 -4.98 -19.25
N VAL A 7 9.98 -5.93 -18.63
CA VAL A 7 9.98 -6.11 -17.17
C VAL A 7 11.28 -5.53 -16.63
N LEU A 8 11.18 -4.61 -15.69
CA LEU A 8 12.28 -3.80 -15.19
C LEU A 8 12.38 -3.89 -13.66
N ALA A 9 13.61 -3.96 -13.16
CA ALA A 9 13.94 -3.89 -11.74
C ALA A 9 14.47 -2.47 -11.39
N PRO A 10 13.66 -1.60 -10.76
CA PRO A 10 14.07 -0.23 -10.46
C PRO A 10 15.08 -0.17 -9.29
N LEU A 11 16.29 0.26 -9.56
CA LEU A 11 17.33 0.46 -8.54
C LEU A 11 17.28 1.85 -7.89
N GLY A 12 16.37 2.70 -8.36
CA GLY A 12 16.18 4.06 -7.89
C GLY A 12 17.32 5.00 -8.32
N SER A 13 17.60 6.00 -7.47
CA SER A 13 18.59 7.03 -7.75
C SER A 13 20.02 6.54 -7.45
N VAL A 14 20.80 6.28 -8.49
CA VAL A 14 22.18 5.82 -8.39
C VAL A 14 23.15 6.99 -8.57
N PRO A 15 24.05 7.27 -7.60
CA PRO A 15 25.09 8.29 -7.75
C PRO A 15 26.08 7.96 -8.86
N ARG A 16 26.53 8.99 -9.60
CA ARG A 16 27.48 8.83 -10.74
C ARG A 16 28.73 8.03 -10.39
N HIS A 17 29.30 8.23 -9.19
CA HIS A 17 30.52 7.55 -8.77
C HIS A 17 30.33 6.03 -8.56
N LYS A 18 29.11 5.55 -8.34
CA LYS A 18 28.80 4.11 -8.20
C LYS A 18 28.46 3.45 -9.54
N LEU A 19 28.17 4.25 -10.55
CA LEU A 19 27.55 3.81 -11.80
C LEU A 19 28.44 2.82 -12.58
N SER A 20 29.75 3.09 -12.70
CA SER A 20 30.69 2.20 -13.39
C SER A 20 30.78 0.82 -12.74
N ARG A 21 30.80 0.75 -11.40
CA ARG A 21 30.86 -0.51 -10.65
C ARG A 21 29.55 -1.30 -10.83
N LEU A 22 28.42 -0.62 -10.76
CA LEU A 22 27.10 -1.22 -10.99
C LEU A 22 27.06 -1.90 -12.37
N PHE A 23 27.42 -1.18 -13.44
CA PHE A 23 27.36 -1.73 -14.79
C PHE A 23 28.30 -2.90 -15.03
N GLN A 24 29.52 -2.84 -14.50
CA GLN A 24 30.44 -3.98 -14.55
C GLN A 24 29.88 -5.21 -13.84
N GLY A 25 29.07 -5.02 -12.80
CA GLY A 25 28.30 -6.08 -12.16
C GLY A 25 27.21 -6.62 -13.10
N LEU A 26 26.36 -5.74 -13.62
CA LEU A 26 25.27 -6.10 -14.54
C LEU A 26 25.75 -6.90 -15.76
N VAL A 27 26.86 -6.49 -16.38
CA VAL A 27 27.45 -7.19 -17.52
C VAL A 27 27.94 -8.59 -17.12
N ARG A 28 28.59 -8.74 -15.95
CA ARG A 28 29.03 -10.04 -15.43
C ARG A 28 27.87 -10.98 -15.13
N GLU A 29 26.73 -10.42 -14.74
CA GLU A 29 25.49 -11.15 -14.47
C GLU A 29 24.69 -11.44 -15.76
N GLY A 30 25.17 -11.02 -16.93
CA GLY A 30 24.57 -11.34 -18.23
C GLY A 30 23.46 -10.38 -18.68
N PHE A 31 23.25 -9.26 -17.98
CA PHE A 31 22.32 -8.24 -18.45
C PHE A 31 22.87 -7.52 -19.67
N VAL A 32 21.98 -7.19 -20.61
CA VAL A 32 22.34 -6.56 -21.88
C VAL A 32 21.79 -5.13 -22.04
N ARG A 33 20.73 -4.80 -21.31
CA ARG A 33 20.03 -3.52 -21.42
C ARG A 33 19.75 -2.91 -20.06
N ILE A 34 19.62 -1.60 -20.05
CA ILE A 34 19.32 -0.81 -18.87
C ILE A 34 18.47 0.39 -19.27
N ARG A 35 17.62 0.85 -18.37
CA ARG A 35 16.89 2.11 -18.48
C ARG A 35 17.58 3.15 -17.61
N ILE A 36 17.96 4.27 -18.21
CA ILE A 36 18.49 5.44 -17.50
C ILE A 36 17.62 6.64 -17.83
N ASP A 37 17.10 7.29 -16.78
CA ASP A 37 16.27 8.49 -16.89
C ASP A 37 15.16 8.34 -17.96
N GLY A 38 14.52 7.17 -17.95
CA GLY A 38 13.42 6.81 -18.86
C GLY A 38 13.85 6.26 -20.23
N ARG A 39 15.14 6.33 -20.60
CA ARG A 39 15.63 5.81 -21.89
C ARG A 39 16.25 4.41 -21.73
N ILE A 40 15.68 3.44 -22.44
CA ILE A 40 16.27 2.09 -22.55
C ILE A 40 17.40 2.11 -23.59
N ALA A 41 18.56 1.59 -23.22
CA ALA A 41 19.72 1.45 -24.09
C ALA A 41 20.51 0.17 -23.77
N PRO A 42 21.35 -0.32 -24.70
CA PRO A 42 22.37 -1.31 -24.37
C PRO A 42 23.31 -0.80 -23.28
N LEU A 43 23.77 -1.69 -22.41
CA LEU A 43 24.70 -1.34 -21.31
C LEU A 43 26.02 -0.75 -21.82
N GLU A 44 26.44 -1.11 -23.04
CA GLU A 44 27.67 -0.63 -23.67
C GLU A 44 27.60 0.84 -24.10
N GLU A 45 26.40 1.35 -24.40
CA GLU A 45 26.21 2.72 -24.92
C GLU A 45 26.19 3.80 -23.83
N ILE A 46 26.35 3.40 -22.58
CA ILE A 46 26.12 4.24 -21.40
C ILE A 46 27.13 5.38 -21.23
N GLN A 47 28.30 5.25 -21.85
CA GLN A 47 29.34 6.28 -21.83
C GLN A 47 28.87 7.57 -22.54
N LYS A 48 27.78 7.49 -23.31
CA LYS A 48 27.18 8.62 -24.04
C LYS A 48 26.15 9.40 -23.19
N VAL A 49 25.85 8.97 -21.98
CA VAL A 49 24.87 9.66 -21.11
C VAL A 49 25.45 10.99 -20.60
N PRO A 50 24.69 12.09 -20.62
CA PRO A 50 25.12 13.38 -20.06
C PRO A 50 25.63 13.28 -18.62
N ARG A 51 26.58 14.12 -18.23
CA ARG A 51 27.12 14.12 -16.86
C ARG A 51 26.12 14.73 -15.87
N GLN A 52 25.71 13.95 -14.88
CA GLN A 52 24.80 14.33 -13.79
C GLN A 52 25.32 13.80 -12.45
N ALA A 53 24.76 14.31 -11.34
CA ALA A 53 25.14 13.87 -9.99
C ALA A 53 24.64 12.45 -9.69
N SER A 54 23.42 12.15 -10.11
CA SER A 54 22.76 10.85 -10.00
C SER A 54 21.85 10.60 -11.19
N TYR A 55 21.46 9.34 -11.36
CA TYR A 55 20.61 8.86 -12.45
C TYR A 55 19.51 7.95 -11.88
N GLN A 56 18.31 8.00 -12.45
CA GLN A 56 17.31 6.96 -12.20
C GLN A 56 17.65 5.74 -13.04
N VAL A 57 17.84 4.60 -12.39
CA VAL A 57 18.35 3.39 -13.04
C VAL A 57 17.40 2.23 -12.85
N ASP A 58 16.97 1.61 -13.94
CA ASP A 58 16.23 0.35 -13.90
C ASP A 58 16.94 -0.70 -14.76
N VAL A 59 17.14 -1.89 -14.20
CA VAL A 59 17.71 -3.03 -14.93
C VAL A 59 16.62 -3.65 -15.79
N VAL A 60 16.89 -3.87 -17.07
CA VAL A 60 15.95 -4.59 -17.94
C VAL A 60 16.11 -6.08 -17.70
N VAL A 61 15.09 -6.71 -17.13
CA VAL A 61 15.10 -8.14 -16.76
C VAL A 61 14.64 -9.01 -17.92
N ASP A 62 13.51 -8.70 -18.53
CA ASP A 62 13.00 -9.44 -19.69
C ASP A 62 12.27 -8.50 -20.68
N ARG A 63 12.17 -8.95 -21.92
CA ARG A 63 11.29 -8.41 -22.95
C ARG A 63 10.48 -9.54 -23.56
N LEU A 64 9.17 -9.51 -23.33
CA LEU A 64 8.26 -10.58 -23.74
C LEU A 64 7.03 -10.03 -24.45
N THR A 65 6.37 -10.89 -25.22
CA THR A 65 5.04 -10.59 -25.76
C THR A 65 4.02 -11.23 -24.82
N LEU A 66 3.04 -10.47 -24.36
CA LEU A 66 1.99 -10.95 -23.48
C LEU A 66 1.18 -12.04 -24.20
N ASP A 67 1.18 -13.21 -23.59
CA ASP A 67 0.44 -14.39 -24.01
C ASP A 67 -0.27 -14.95 -22.77
N PRO A 68 -1.61 -14.86 -22.69
CA PRO A 68 -2.38 -15.37 -21.55
C PRO A 68 -2.17 -16.86 -21.28
N GLU A 69 -1.87 -17.65 -22.31
CA GLU A 69 -1.65 -19.10 -22.17
C GLU A 69 -0.24 -19.43 -21.64
N ARG A 70 0.67 -18.45 -21.61
CA ARG A 70 2.08 -18.60 -21.21
C ARG A 70 2.48 -17.59 -20.13
N SER A 71 1.65 -17.44 -19.10
CA SER A 71 1.88 -16.51 -17.98
C SER A 71 3.08 -16.86 -17.10
N GLN A 72 3.56 -18.11 -17.14
CA GLN A 72 4.68 -18.58 -16.30
C GLN A 72 5.96 -17.75 -16.51
N ARG A 73 6.34 -17.48 -17.77
CA ARG A 73 7.54 -16.68 -18.07
C ARG A 73 7.41 -15.25 -17.53
N LEU A 74 6.21 -14.68 -17.58
CA LEU A 74 5.95 -13.37 -17.00
C LEU A 74 6.13 -13.42 -15.47
N ALA A 75 5.58 -14.43 -14.79
CA ALA A 75 5.74 -14.60 -13.35
C ALA A 75 7.23 -14.71 -12.95
N GLU A 76 7.99 -15.57 -13.61
CA GLU A 76 9.44 -15.74 -13.36
C GLU A 76 10.23 -14.43 -13.58
N SER A 77 9.84 -13.66 -14.60
CA SER A 77 10.45 -12.34 -14.87
C SER A 77 10.11 -11.31 -13.80
N LEU A 78 8.86 -11.30 -13.32
CA LEU A 78 8.40 -10.41 -12.25
C LEU A 78 9.12 -10.73 -10.93
N GLU A 79 9.24 -12.01 -10.57
CA GLU A 79 9.98 -12.46 -9.38
C GLU A 79 11.45 -12.06 -9.45
N THR A 80 12.09 -12.27 -10.61
CA THR A 80 13.49 -11.87 -10.82
C THR A 80 13.67 -10.37 -10.66
N ALA A 81 12.73 -9.56 -11.17
CA ALA A 81 12.77 -8.12 -11.04
C ALA A 81 12.58 -7.67 -9.58
N ALA A 82 11.59 -8.24 -8.89
CA ALA A 82 11.29 -7.96 -7.51
C ALA A 82 12.50 -8.26 -6.62
N HIS A 83 13.08 -9.45 -6.76
CA HIS A 83 14.26 -9.86 -5.98
C HIS A 83 15.44 -8.89 -6.14
N ARG A 84 15.64 -8.38 -7.35
CA ARG A 84 16.76 -7.49 -7.67
C ARG A 84 16.57 -6.04 -7.20
N SER A 85 15.34 -5.64 -6.93
CA SER A 85 15.00 -4.26 -6.55
C SER A 85 14.18 -4.17 -5.27
N GLU A 86 14.51 -5.02 -4.30
CA GLU A 86 13.92 -4.97 -2.94
C GLU A 86 12.38 -5.01 -2.97
N GLY A 87 11.83 -5.90 -3.81
CA GLY A 87 10.41 -6.13 -3.96
C GLY A 87 9.72 -5.18 -4.95
N TRP A 88 10.44 -4.34 -5.69
CA TRP A 88 9.84 -3.44 -6.69
C TRP A 88 9.84 -4.06 -8.10
N VAL A 89 8.85 -3.72 -8.90
CA VAL A 89 8.83 -4.08 -10.32
C VAL A 89 8.21 -2.96 -11.12
N THR A 90 8.77 -2.69 -12.30
CA THR A 90 8.14 -1.84 -13.30
C THR A 90 7.88 -2.63 -14.58
N VAL A 91 6.64 -2.60 -15.07
CA VAL A 91 6.25 -3.20 -16.35
C VAL A 91 5.95 -2.08 -17.33
N LEU A 92 6.68 -2.03 -18.44
CA LEU A 92 6.54 -1.02 -19.48
C LEU A 92 6.04 -1.68 -20.77
N GLN A 93 4.88 -1.25 -21.26
CA GLN A 93 4.36 -1.66 -22.57
C GLN A 93 4.99 -0.83 -23.69
N GLU A 94 5.31 -1.49 -24.82
CA GLU A 94 5.65 -0.77 -26.06
C GLU A 94 4.46 0.13 -26.44
N GLY A 95 4.69 1.45 -26.45
CA GLY A 95 3.65 2.48 -26.55
C GLY A 95 3.60 3.43 -25.35
N GLY A 96 4.33 3.13 -24.28
CA GLY A 96 4.61 4.07 -23.19
C GLY A 96 3.73 3.92 -21.95
N LYS A 97 2.78 2.98 -21.94
CA LYS A 97 2.01 2.67 -20.72
C LYS A 97 2.91 1.91 -19.73
N GLU A 98 2.98 2.41 -18.50
CA GLU A 98 3.81 1.85 -17.43
C GLU A 98 2.93 1.48 -16.22
N TRP A 99 3.26 0.36 -15.59
CA TRP A 99 2.74 -0.03 -14.28
C TRP A 99 3.89 -0.29 -13.33
N ARG A 100 3.68 0.08 -12.07
CA ARG A 100 4.62 -0.22 -10.98
C ARG A 100 3.94 -1.12 -9.97
N PHE A 101 4.71 -2.03 -9.41
CA PHE A 101 4.29 -2.98 -8.41
C PHE A 101 5.32 -3.01 -7.29
N THR A 102 4.88 -3.36 -6.09
CA THR A 102 5.75 -3.58 -4.94
C THR A 102 5.21 -4.72 -4.09
N GLU A 103 6.09 -5.55 -3.54
CA GLU A 103 5.77 -6.56 -2.54
C GLU A 103 5.59 -5.97 -1.13
N SER A 104 6.09 -4.74 -0.92
CA SER A 104 5.90 -4.03 0.33
C SER A 104 4.49 -3.47 0.44
N PHE A 105 3.96 -3.39 1.65
CA PHE A 105 2.70 -2.69 1.92
C PHE A 105 2.91 -1.16 1.84
N ARG A 106 3.20 -0.63 0.64
CA ARG A 106 3.47 0.80 0.42
C ARG A 106 2.57 1.37 -0.66
N CYS A 107 2.04 2.57 -0.40
CA CYS A 107 1.36 3.34 -1.44
C CYS A 107 2.36 3.81 -2.50
N LEU A 108 2.12 3.45 -3.76
CA LEU A 108 2.94 3.86 -4.91
C LEU A 108 2.84 5.36 -5.23
N GLY A 109 1.77 6.03 -4.79
CA GLY A 109 1.53 7.45 -5.04
C GLY A 109 2.17 8.37 -3.99
N CYS A 110 1.88 8.14 -2.71
CA CYS A 110 2.33 9.01 -1.62
C CYS A 110 3.49 8.43 -0.79
N GLY A 111 3.91 7.18 -1.04
CA GLY A 111 5.02 6.53 -0.35
C GLY A 111 4.72 6.05 1.07
N ALA A 112 3.48 6.25 1.57
CA ALA A 112 3.08 5.81 2.90
C ALA A 112 3.18 4.29 3.03
N GLU A 113 3.84 3.85 4.10
CA GLU A 113 3.94 2.44 4.46
C GLU A 113 2.76 2.07 5.38
N ALA A 114 2.20 0.90 5.13
CA ALA A 114 1.25 0.23 5.99
C ALA A 114 1.93 -0.98 6.62
N SER A 115 1.51 -1.33 7.83
CA SER A 115 1.92 -2.58 8.44
C SER A 115 1.20 -3.75 7.77
N ALA A 116 1.84 -4.92 7.79
CA ALA A 116 1.17 -6.14 7.37
C ALA A 116 -0.16 -6.32 8.12
N PRO A 117 -1.25 -6.66 7.43
CA PRO A 117 -2.54 -6.87 8.08
C PRO A 117 -2.42 -8.08 9.02
N THR A 118 -2.74 -7.86 10.29
CA THR A 118 -2.81 -8.92 11.31
C THR A 118 -4.26 -9.12 11.74
N LEU A 119 -4.60 -10.27 12.32
CA LEU A 119 -5.96 -10.47 12.88
C LEU A 119 -6.32 -9.39 13.91
N SER A 120 -5.35 -8.94 14.71
CA SER A 120 -5.53 -7.87 15.69
C SER A 120 -5.88 -6.51 15.05
N LEU A 121 -5.47 -6.26 13.80
CA LEU A 121 -5.88 -5.07 13.05
C LEU A 121 -7.39 -5.06 12.79
N PHE A 122 -8.01 -6.23 12.69
CA PHE A 122 -9.44 -6.38 12.41
C PHE A 122 -10.28 -6.61 13.68
N SER A 123 -9.67 -6.46 14.87
CA SER A 123 -10.37 -6.58 16.15
C SER A 123 -10.67 -5.19 16.73
N PHE A 124 -11.95 -4.85 16.89
CA PHE A 124 -12.36 -3.64 17.60
C PHE A 124 -12.09 -3.72 19.11
N ASN A 125 -11.77 -4.90 19.64
CA ASN A 125 -11.38 -5.10 21.04
C ASN A 125 -9.88 -4.90 21.27
N HIS A 126 -9.08 -4.77 20.20
CA HIS A 126 -7.64 -4.61 20.30
C HIS A 126 -7.23 -3.18 19.91
N PRO A 127 -6.32 -2.51 20.65
CA PRO A 127 -5.89 -1.14 20.34
C PRO A 127 -5.37 -0.96 18.90
N ALA A 128 -4.77 -2.01 18.33
CA ALA A 128 -4.28 -2.02 16.95
C ALA A 128 -5.41 -1.89 15.89
N GLY A 129 -6.63 -2.33 16.18
CA GLY A 129 -7.76 -2.32 15.26
C GLY A 129 -8.87 -1.34 15.66
N ALA A 130 -9.04 -1.08 16.96
CA ALA A 130 -10.07 -0.20 17.49
C ALA A 130 -9.95 1.23 16.96
N CYS A 131 -11.10 1.85 16.67
CA CYS A 131 -11.16 3.28 16.38
C CYS A 131 -10.62 4.07 17.57
N SER A 132 -9.64 4.96 17.35
CA SER A 132 -9.03 5.76 18.41
C SER A 132 -9.99 6.74 19.09
N HIS A 133 -11.10 7.12 18.41
CA HIS A 133 -12.07 8.06 18.93
C HIS A 133 -13.09 7.38 19.88
N CYS A 134 -13.82 6.37 19.40
CA CYS A 134 -14.80 5.64 20.22
C CYS A 134 -14.21 4.42 20.96
N LYS A 135 -12.90 4.18 20.86
CA LYS A 135 -12.19 3.06 21.51
C LYS A 135 -12.80 1.68 21.22
N GLY A 136 -13.37 1.49 20.04
CA GLY A 136 -14.00 0.22 19.64
C GLY A 136 -15.48 0.08 20.03
N LEU A 137 -16.10 1.11 20.63
CA LEU A 137 -17.52 1.09 20.99
C LEU A 137 -18.44 1.30 19.78
N GLY A 138 -18.03 2.15 18.83
CA GLY A 138 -18.81 2.51 17.64
C GLY A 138 -19.79 3.65 17.87
N MET A 139 -20.07 3.97 19.13
CA MET A 139 -20.90 5.10 19.55
C MET A 139 -20.05 6.08 20.36
N VAL A 140 -20.47 7.33 20.40
CA VAL A 140 -20.01 8.34 21.36
C VAL A 140 -21.23 8.90 22.08
N LEU A 141 -21.06 9.27 23.35
CA LEU A 141 -22.06 10.09 24.02
C LEU A 141 -21.96 11.48 23.41
N GLU A 142 -23.10 12.05 23.04
CA GLU A 142 -23.17 13.46 22.69
C GLU A 142 -22.77 14.23 23.96
N ASP A 143 -21.69 15.01 23.89
CA ASP A 143 -21.12 15.70 25.06
C ASP A 143 -22.25 16.41 25.86
N ASP A 144 -22.34 16.07 27.15
CA ASP A 144 -23.40 16.46 28.06
C ASP A 144 -23.68 17.98 28.02
N ALA A 145 -24.84 18.37 27.49
CA ALA A 145 -25.54 19.46 28.13
C ALA A 145 -25.93 18.94 29.51
N HIS A 146 -25.15 19.30 30.55
CA HIS A 146 -25.52 19.10 31.94
C HIS A 146 -26.93 19.69 32.19
N SER A 147 -27.97 18.90 31.99
CA SER A 147 -29.22 19.11 32.71
C SER A 147 -29.09 18.26 33.96
N GLU A 148 -28.95 18.93 35.09
CA GLU A 148 -29.32 18.40 36.39
C GLU A 148 -30.71 17.77 36.25
N ALA A 149 -30.77 16.47 35.95
CA ALA A 149 -32.00 15.72 36.06
C ALA A 149 -32.27 15.65 37.56
N GLY A 150 -33.14 16.54 38.00
CA GLY A 150 -33.59 16.61 39.38
C GLY A 150 -33.96 15.22 39.87
N ALA A 151 -33.62 14.94 41.12
CA ALA A 151 -34.24 13.89 41.90
C ALA A 151 -35.76 14.18 41.94
N GLY A 152 -36.48 13.69 40.93
CA GLY A 152 -37.93 13.57 40.94
C GLY A 152 -38.26 12.28 41.64
N ASP A 153 -39.04 12.39 42.71
CA ASP A 153 -39.44 11.30 43.59
C ASP A 153 -39.95 10.08 42.80
N ALA A 154 -39.45 8.91 43.19
CA ALA A 154 -39.82 7.63 42.63
C ALA A 154 -41.21 7.24 43.14
N ASP A 155 -42.25 7.38 42.30
CA ASP A 155 -43.51 6.68 42.53
C ASP A 155 -43.35 5.21 42.10
N GLU A 156 -43.33 4.34 43.12
CA GLU A 156 -43.37 2.89 43.05
C GLU A 156 -44.66 2.40 42.37
N GLN A 157 -44.59 1.91 41.13
CA GLN A 157 -45.50 0.88 40.59
C GLN A 157 -45.03 0.42 39.19
N GLY A 158 -44.05 -0.48 39.18
CA GLY A 158 -43.49 -1.16 38.01
C GLY A 158 -42.37 -2.06 38.50
N ASP A 159 -42.07 -3.18 37.83
CA ASP A 159 -41.22 -4.30 38.31
C ASP A 159 -39.74 -3.96 38.63
N GLY A 160 -39.39 -2.69 38.79
CA GLY A 160 -38.07 -2.20 39.16
C GLY A 160 -37.04 -2.33 38.04
N SER A 161 -37.42 -2.83 36.87
CA SER A 161 -36.53 -2.88 35.71
C SER A 161 -36.65 -1.55 34.96
N PRO A 162 -35.63 -0.68 34.99
CA PRO A 162 -35.70 0.55 34.21
C PRO A 162 -35.77 0.17 32.72
N PRO A 163 -36.58 0.84 31.90
CA PRO A 163 -36.80 0.45 30.50
C PRO A 163 -35.46 0.44 29.79
N TYR A 164 -35.09 -0.65 29.11
CA TYR A 164 -33.78 -0.83 28.44
C TYR A 164 -33.33 0.33 27.49
N ASP A 165 -34.22 1.29 27.24
CA ASP A 165 -34.06 2.49 26.42
C ASP A 165 -33.17 3.60 27.02
N TRP A 166 -33.07 3.75 28.35
CA TRP A 166 -32.26 4.83 28.95
C TRP A 166 -30.76 4.66 28.73
N MET A 167 -30.30 3.43 28.45
CA MET A 167 -28.87 3.12 28.28
C MET A 167 -28.28 3.68 26.98
N PHE A 168 -29.14 4.09 26.03
CA PHE A 168 -28.73 4.60 24.71
C PHE A 168 -29.25 6.00 24.39
N GLN A 169 -30.06 6.61 25.26
CA GLN A 169 -30.47 8.02 25.12
C GLN A 169 -29.23 8.92 25.17
N GLY A 170 -29.01 9.71 24.13
CA GLY A 170 -27.83 10.59 24.00
C GLY A 170 -26.59 9.93 23.39
N SER A 171 -26.69 8.70 22.86
CA SER A 171 -25.59 8.08 22.10
C SER A 171 -25.78 8.25 20.60
N SER A 172 -24.72 8.72 19.90
CA SER A 172 -24.71 8.85 18.45
C SER A 172 -23.59 7.99 17.83
N PRO A 173 -23.75 7.55 16.56
CA PRO A 173 -22.68 6.85 15.87
C PRO A 173 -21.41 7.68 15.85
N CYS A 174 -20.29 7.05 16.20
CA CYS A 174 -18.98 7.69 16.23
C CYS A 174 -18.71 8.45 14.91
N PRO A 175 -18.42 9.76 14.92
CA PRO A 175 -18.28 10.54 13.68
C PRO A 175 -17.06 10.11 12.83
N VAL A 176 -16.05 9.51 13.47
CA VAL A 176 -14.81 9.06 12.82
C VAL A 176 -14.97 7.69 12.16
N CYS A 177 -15.53 6.71 12.88
CA CYS A 177 -15.71 5.36 12.36
C CYS A 177 -17.07 5.11 11.72
N LYS A 178 -18.03 6.02 11.90
CA LYS A 178 -19.43 5.92 11.46
C LYS A 178 -20.10 4.62 11.95
N GLY A 179 -19.89 4.27 13.22
CA GLY A 179 -20.41 3.02 13.80
C GLY A 179 -19.58 1.76 13.51
N ALA A 180 -18.57 1.82 12.63
CA ALA A 180 -17.80 0.63 12.23
C ALA A 180 -16.85 0.08 13.30
N ARG A 181 -16.65 0.80 14.42
CA ARG A 181 -15.80 0.43 15.58
C ARG A 181 -14.28 0.31 15.29
N LEU A 182 -13.89 0.20 14.03
CA LEU A 182 -12.51 0.02 13.58
C LEU A 182 -11.84 1.34 13.18
N ASN A 183 -10.51 1.37 13.26
CA ASN A 183 -9.69 2.50 12.80
C ASN A 183 -9.67 2.63 11.27
N ARG A 184 -9.02 3.69 10.77
CA ARG A 184 -8.97 3.96 9.32
C ARG A 184 -8.18 2.90 8.53
N HIS A 185 -7.15 2.30 9.11
CA HIS A 185 -6.28 1.34 8.42
C HIS A 185 -7.01 0.02 8.22
N ALA A 186 -7.66 -0.50 9.28
CA ALA A 186 -8.45 -1.72 9.22
C ALA A 186 -9.61 -1.61 8.21
N ARG A 187 -10.27 -0.46 8.13
CA ARG A 187 -11.40 -0.22 7.19
C ARG A 187 -10.96 -0.03 5.74
N ALA A 188 -9.68 0.27 5.50
CA ALA A 188 -9.15 0.47 4.17
C ALA A 188 -8.72 -0.85 3.48
N VAL A 189 -8.72 -1.97 4.21
CA VAL A 189 -8.39 -3.28 3.65
C VAL A 189 -9.60 -3.86 2.92
N THR A 190 -9.44 -4.22 1.65
CA THR A 190 -10.43 -4.96 0.86
C THR A 190 -9.95 -6.39 0.65
N LEU A 191 -10.88 -7.35 0.67
CA LEU A 191 -10.61 -8.75 0.35
C LEU A 191 -11.15 -9.03 -1.06
N GLY A 192 -10.32 -9.59 -1.94
CA GLY A 192 -10.74 -10.04 -3.27
C GLY A 192 -10.63 -9.03 -4.41
N GLY A 193 -10.29 -7.77 -4.12
CA GLY A 193 -10.18 -6.71 -5.13
C GLY A 193 -11.53 -6.11 -5.48
#